data_AF-A0A7M7Q200-F1
#
_entry.id   AF-A0A7M7Q200-F1
#
_cell.length_a   1.000
_cell.length_b   1.000
_cell.length_c   1.000
_cell.angle_alpha   90.00
_cell.angle_beta   90.00
_cell.angle_gamma   90.00
#
_symmetry.space_group_name_H-M   'P 1'
#
loop_
_entity.id
_entity.type
_entity.pdbx_description
1 polymer ?
#
loop_
_entity_poly.entity_id
_entity_poly.type
_entity_poly.pdbx_seq_one_letter_code
_entity_poly.pdbx_strand_id
1 'polypeptide(L)'
;MTEVNLKYYVDTGDFKNKSCHIAVFVQLPPSLYVNTDELADLRRLHKTSSCSDGEIDVELFAEKAHYQNVTICSRLSNTKTVLSIPIHQRYQFATSNGEPSNVTLPRPKLLIGCRDRLKEHRVSKLKICWPCVEYSKKWRDLSFKWEGDGNFVWSIPVGNTSRKFEITCITLLVTFSGAVYVLWTIYNTCKVPKDRKPKDN
;
A
#
# COMPACT_ATOMS: atom_id res chain seq x y z
N MET A 1 6.64 -2.77 7.08
CA MET A 1 5.37 -2.30 6.53
C MET A 1 4.75 -3.44 5.76
N THR A 2 3.51 -3.80 6.04
CA THR A 2 2.88 -5.01 5.46
C THR A 2 2.27 -4.64 4.11
N GLU A 3 2.86 -5.16 3.04
CA GLU A 3 2.31 -5.09 1.69
C GLU A 3 1.37 -6.28 1.46
N VAL A 4 0.20 -6.02 0.86
CA VAL A 4 -0.71 -7.05 0.38
C VAL A 4 -1.09 -6.76 -1.06
N ASN A 5 -1.00 -7.77 -1.91
CA ASN A 5 -1.43 -7.69 -3.29
C ASN A 5 -2.94 -7.95 -3.39
N LEU A 6 -3.72 -6.89 -3.56
CA LEU A 6 -5.17 -6.99 -3.77
C LEU A 6 -5.45 -7.41 -5.20
N LYS A 7 -6.26 -8.46 -5.37
CA LYS A 7 -6.60 -9.05 -6.68
C LYS A 7 -8.10 -9.00 -6.92
N TYR A 8 -8.49 -8.46 -8.06
CA TYR A 8 -9.85 -8.45 -8.57
C TYR A 8 -9.97 -9.42 -9.74
N TYR A 9 -10.87 -10.39 -9.58
CA TYR A 9 -11.22 -11.35 -10.62
C TYR A 9 -12.47 -10.83 -11.34
N VAL A 10 -12.31 -10.45 -12.61
CA VAL A 10 -13.40 -9.95 -13.44
C VAL A 10 -13.76 -11.02 -14.46
N ASP A 11 -15.01 -11.46 -14.44
CA ASP A 11 -15.61 -12.34 -15.45
C ASP A 11 -16.65 -11.56 -16.25
N THR A 12 -16.44 -11.45 -17.57
CA THR A 12 -17.36 -10.78 -18.49
C THR A 12 -18.38 -11.72 -19.14
N GLY A 13 -18.46 -12.98 -18.69
CA GLY A 13 -19.34 -13.99 -19.26
C GLY A 13 -18.93 -14.28 -20.71
N ASP A 14 -19.85 -14.07 -21.65
CA ASP A 14 -19.60 -14.28 -23.08
C ASP A 14 -19.09 -13.03 -23.82
N PHE A 15 -19.06 -11.88 -23.15
CA PHE A 15 -18.65 -10.63 -23.79
C PHE A 15 -17.14 -10.63 -24.06
N LYS A 16 -16.77 -10.67 -25.34
CA LYS A 16 -15.39 -10.59 -25.83
C LYS A 16 -15.27 -9.48 -26.87
N ASN A 17 -14.43 -8.49 -26.58
CA ASN A 17 -14.07 -7.49 -27.60
C ASN A 17 -12.62 -7.03 -27.42
N LYS A 18 -11.77 -7.40 -28.39
CA LYS A 18 -10.34 -7.08 -28.39
C LYS A 18 -10.05 -5.57 -28.54
N SER A 19 -11.04 -4.75 -28.91
CA SER A 19 -10.93 -3.29 -28.98
C SER A 19 -11.23 -2.60 -27.64
N CYS A 20 -11.65 -3.37 -26.63
CA CYS A 20 -12.05 -2.88 -25.32
C CYS A 20 -10.99 -3.12 -24.24
N HIS A 21 -11.05 -2.27 -23.22
CA HIS A 21 -10.32 -2.36 -21.97
C HIS A 21 -11.32 -2.33 -20.82
N ILE A 22 -11.00 -3.05 -19.76
CA ILE A 22 -11.72 -3.00 -18.50
C ILE A 22 -10.88 -2.22 -17.49
N ALA A 23 -11.56 -1.57 -16.56
CA ALA A 23 -10.91 -0.93 -15.43
C ALA A 23 -11.69 -1.18 -14.14
N VAL A 24 -10.95 -1.38 -13.05
CA VAL A 24 -11.45 -1.41 -11.69
C VAL A 24 -10.99 -0.12 -11.02
N PHE A 25 -11.96 0.66 -10.55
CA PHE A 25 -11.74 1.87 -9.78
C PHE A 25 -12.04 1.58 -8.31
N VAL A 26 -11.13 1.99 -7.42
CA VAL A 26 -11.24 1.83 -5.98
C VAL A 26 -10.83 3.13 -5.31
N GLN A 27 -11.61 3.55 -4.32
CA GLN A 27 -11.23 4.65 -3.44
C GLN A 27 -10.71 4.05 -2.14
N LEU A 28 -9.39 4.05 -1.94
CA LEU A 28 -8.79 3.50 -0.73
C LEU A 28 -9.04 4.41 0.47
N PRO A 29 -9.38 3.85 1.64
CA PRO A 29 -9.52 4.61 2.87
C PRO A 29 -8.17 5.19 3.32
N PRO A 30 -8.16 6.25 4.15
CA PRO A 30 -6.93 6.91 4.62
C PRO A 30 -5.94 6.01 5.36
N SER A 31 -6.35 4.83 5.80
CA SER A 31 -5.49 3.83 6.44
C SER A 31 -4.73 2.94 5.47
N LEU A 32 -5.05 3.00 4.17
CA LEU A 32 -4.42 2.23 3.11
C LEU A 32 -3.90 3.16 2.04
N TYR A 33 -2.85 2.73 1.35
CA TYR A 33 -2.41 3.41 0.14
C TYR A 33 -1.70 2.49 -0.83
N VAL A 34 -1.52 2.98 -2.05
CA VAL A 34 -0.58 2.42 -3.03
C VAL A 34 0.54 3.41 -3.25
N ASN A 35 1.78 2.92 -3.29
CA ASN A 35 2.96 3.73 -3.53
C ASN A 35 3.04 4.06 -5.03
N THR A 36 3.05 5.36 -5.38
CA THR A 36 3.09 5.82 -6.77
C THR A 36 4.38 5.43 -7.50
N ASP A 37 5.51 5.38 -6.79
CA ASP A 37 6.81 4.99 -7.36
C ASP A 37 6.82 3.49 -7.66
N GLU A 38 6.26 2.69 -6.76
CA GLU A 38 6.09 1.26 -6.98
C GLU A 38 5.17 0.99 -8.18
N LEU A 39 4.06 1.74 -8.31
CA LEU A 39 3.20 1.64 -9.49
C LEU A 39 3.93 2.03 -10.77
N ALA A 40 4.80 3.05 -10.72
CA ALA A 40 5.60 3.46 -11.87
C ALA A 40 6.59 2.36 -12.29
N ASP A 41 7.23 1.70 -11.32
CA ASP A 41 8.12 0.57 -11.56
C ASP A 41 7.40 -0.65 -12.12
N LEU A 42 6.26 -1.03 -11.55
CA LEU A 42 5.43 -2.14 -12.07
C LEU A 42 4.96 -1.89 -13.51
N ARG A 43 4.63 -0.64 -13.83
CA ARG A 43 4.27 -0.21 -15.17
C ARG A 43 5.47 -0.27 -16.13
N ARG A 44 6.66 0.18 -15.70
CA ARG A 44 7.90 0.08 -16.48
C ARG A 44 8.26 -1.37 -16.80
N LEU A 45 7.97 -2.28 -15.87
CA LEU A 45 8.17 -3.72 -16.04
C LEU A 45 7.01 -4.42 -16.78
N HIS A 46 6.04 -3.67 -17.31
CA HIS A 46 4.84 -4.19 -17.98
C HIS A 46 4.03 -5.20 -17.15
N LYS A 47 4.13 -5.15 -15.82
CA LYS A 47 3.43 -6.07 -14.90
C LYS A 47 2.01 -5.62 -14.61
N THR A 48 1.78 -4.31 -14.51
CA THR A 48 0.45 -3.75 -14.23
C THR A 48 0.23 -2.49 -15.06
N SER A 49 -1.04 -2.22 -15.38
CA SER A 49 -1.48 -0.91 -15.88
C SER A 49 -2.39 -0.32 -14.82
N SER A 50 -1.78 0.30 -13.81
CA SER A 50 -2.48 0.93 -12.69
C SER A 50 -1.96 2.33 -12.45
N CYS A 51 -2.79 3.13 -11.78
CA CYS A 51 -2.46 4.50 -11.45
C CYS A 51 -3.22 4.97 -10.21
N SER A 52 -2.68 6.00 -9.58
CA SER A 52 -3.35 6.75 -8.54
C SER A 52 -3.50 8.20 -8.97
N ASP A 53 -4.61 8.84 -8.56
CA ASP A 53 -4.85 10.26 -8.78
C ASP A 53 -4.29 11.08 -7.62
N GLY A 54 -3.43 12.05 -7.94
CA GLY A 54 -2.81 12.95 -6.97
C GLY A 54 -1.46 12.46 -6.43
N GLU A 55 -0.77 13.37 -5.73
CA GLU A 55 0.45 13.09 -4.98
C GLU A 55 0.10 12.63 -3.56
N ILE A 56 0.92 11.75 -3.00
CA ILE A 56 0.59 11.04 -1.77
C ILE A 56 1.81 11.01 -0.87
N ASP A 57 1.67 11.68 0.26
CA ASP A 57 2.64 11.58 1.33
C ASP A 57 2.45 10.24 2.04
N VAL A 58 3.42 9.34 1.86
CA VAL A 58 3.41 7.99 2.43
C VAL A 58 3.72 7.98 3.93
N GLU A 59 4.29 9.07 4.45
CA GLU A 59 4.71 9.22 5.84
C GLU A 59 3.59 9.76 6.74
N LEU A 60 2.49 10.26 6.14
CA LEU A 60 1.32 10.67 6.91
C LEU A 60 0.64 9.48 7.60
N PHE A 61 0.37 9.69 8.89
CA PHE A 61 -0.53 8.85 9.68
C PHE A 61 -1.94 8.81 9.07
N ALA A 62 -2.61 7.68 9.23
CA ALA A 62 -3.93 7.43 8.66
C ALA A 62 -4.96 8.51 9.02
N GLU A 63 -4.93 9.02 10.25
CA GLU A 63 -5.86 10.04 10.77
C GLU A 63 -5.69 11.41 10.10
N LYS A 64 -4.54 11.65 9.46
CA LYS A 64 -4.22 12.88 8.74
C LYS A 64 -4.18 12.69 7.23
N ALA A 65 -4.25 11.45 6.76
CA ALA A 65 -4.22 11.12 5.35
C ALA A 65 -5.59 11.34 4.69
N HIS A 66 -5.58 11.45 3.37
CA HIS A 66 -6.78 11.55 2.55
C HIS A 66 -7.09 10.23 1.85
N TYR A 67 -8.34 10.09 1.38
CA TYR A 67 -8.73 8.99 0.52
C TYR A 67 -7.93 9.03 -0.78
N GLN A 68 -7.49 7.86 -1.24
CA GLN A 68 -6.73 7.73 -2.46
C GLN A 68 -7.56 7.07 -3.56
N ASN A 69 -7.71 7.74 -4.69
CA ASN A 69 -8.35 7.15 -5.85
C ASN A 69 -7.33 6.36 -6.67
N VAL A 70 -7.69 5.13 -6.99
CA VAL A 70 -6.84 4.19 -7.71
C VAL A 70 -7.63 3.58 -8.86
N THR A 71 -7.01 3.51 -10.03
CA THR A 71 -7.55 2.76 -11.17
C THR A 71 -6.56 1.69 -11.61
N ILE A 72 -7.07 0.48 -11.83
CA ILE A 72 -6.33 -0.64 -12.44
C ILE A 72 -7.05 -0.96 -13.74
N CYS A 73 -6.36 -1.02 -14.86
CA CYS A 73 -6.95 -1.32 -16.15
C CYS A 73 -6.19 -2.44 -16.87
N SER A 74 -6.88 -3.12 -17.76
CA SER A 74 -6.29 -4.13 -18.63
C SER A 74 -7.09 -4.25 -19.92
N ARG A 75 -6.43 -4.74 -20.96
CA ARG A 75 -7.12 -5.06 -22.21
C ARG A 75 -8.03 -6.27 -22.00
N LEU A 76 -9.24 -6.20 -22.54
CA LEU A 76 -10.19 -7.31 -22.49
C LEU A 76 -9.82 -8.35 -23.57
N SER A 77 -8.78 -9.14 -23.32
CA SER A 77 -8.34 -10.22 -24.20
C SER A 77 -9.15 -11.50 -23.99
N ASN A 78 -9.51 -11.77 -22.74
CA ASN A 78 -10.23 -12.96 -22.29
C ASN A 78 -11.48 -12.57 -21.50
N THR A 79 -12.39 -13.51 -21.32
CA THR A 79 -13.61 -13.31 -20.51
C THR A 79 -13.27 -13.21 -19.03
N LYS A 80 -12.26 -13.94 -18.58
CA LYS A 80 -11.70 -13.86 -17.24
C LYS A 80 -10.41 -13.08 -17.25
N THR A 81 -10.36 -12.00 -16.48
CA THR A 81 -9.19 -11.14 -16.33
C THR A 81 -8.92 -10.89 -14.86
N VAL A 82 -7.65 -10.95 -14.45
CA VAL A 82 -7.22 -10.64 -13.09
C VAL A 82 -6.51 -9.28 -13.11
N LEU A 83 -6.97 -8.38 -12.24
CA LEU A 83 -6.39 -7.05 -12.04
C LEU A 83 -5.82 -7.01 -10.62
N SER A 84 -4.54 -6.65 -10.47
CA SER A 84 -3.89 -6.64 -9.16
C SER A 84 -3.19 -5.32 -8.87
N ILE A 85 -3.13 -4.96 -7.59
CA ILE A 85 -2.39 -3.80 -7.12
C ILE A 85 -1.77 -4.03 -5.74
N PRO A 86 -0.53 -3.57 -5.49
CA PRO A 86 0.07 -3.61 -4.16
C PRO A 86 -0.56 -2.53 -3.28
N ILE A 87 -1.06 -2.93 -2.11
CA ILE A 87 -1.62 -2.03 -1.10
C ILE A 87 -0.80 -2.14 0.17
N HIS A 88 -0.54 -0.99 0.77
CA HIS A 88 0.21 -0.85 2.01
C HIS A 88 -0.66 -0.26 3.11
N GLN A 89 -0.38 -0.65 4.35
CA GLN A 89 -1.04 -0.13 5.56
C GLN A 89 -0.33 1.12 6.10
N ARG A 90 -1.05 2.21 6.34
CA ARG A 90 -0.48 3.38 7.00
C ARG A 90 -0.35 3.16 8.50
N TYR A 91 0.65 3.82 9.07
CA TYR A 91 0.74 3.98 10.51
C TYR A 91 -0.49 4.71 11.04
N GLN A 92 -0.93 4.29 12.22
CA GLN A 92 -2.05 4.87 12.93
C GLN A 92 -1.58 5.41 14.27
N PHE A 93 -2.32 6.36 14.83
CA PHE A 93 -2.06 6.82 16.18
C PHE A 93 -2.32 5.71 17.19
N ALA A 94 -1.41 5.61 18.14
CA ALA A 94 -1.54 4.66 19.23
C ALA A 94 -2.78 4.96 20.09
N THR A 95 -3.46 3.91 20.54
CA THR A 95 -4.65 3.97 21.39
C THR A 95 -4.32 3.51 22.81
N SER A 96 -5.17 3.82 23.78
CA SER A 96 -4.92 3.44 25.18
C SER A 96 -4.96 1.92 25.42
N ASN A 97 -5.80 1.19 24.69
CA ASN A 97 -5.91 -0.27 24.78
C ASN A 97 -4.98 -1.01 23.81
N GLY A 98 -4.50 -0.35 22.74
CA GLY A 98 -3.71 -0.98 21.68
C GLY A 98 -4.50 -1.99 20.85
N GLU A 99 -5.84 -1.86 20.84
CA GLU A 99 -6.67 -2.73 20.02
C GLU A 99 -6.43 -2.47 18.53
N PRO A 100 -6.43 -3.53 17.69
CA PRO A 100 -6.33 -3.37 16.24
C PRO A 100 -7.48 -2.51 15.69
N SER A 101 -7.16 -1.67 14.71
CA SER A 101 -8.17 -0.91 13.97
C SER A 101 -8.63 -1.70 12.75
N ASN A 102 -9.94 -1.89 12.63
CA ASN A 102 -10.56 -2.55 11.49
C ASN A 102 -10.78 -1.57 10.35
N VAL A 103 -10.27 -1.92 9.17
CA VAL A 103 -10.37 -1.13 7.96
C VAL A 103 -11.16 -1.89 6.90
N THR A 104 -12.26 -1.33 6.44
CA THR A 104 -13.07 -1.93 5.39
C THR A 104 -12.60 -1.45 4.02
N LEU A 105 -12.32 -2.39 3.12
CA LEU A 105 -12.11 -2.07 1.71
C LEU A 105 -13.47 -1.83 1.03
N PRO A 106 -13.69 -0.67 0.40
CA PRO A 106 -14.95 -0.40 -0.26
C PRO A 106 -15.12 -1.23 -1.52
N ARG A 107 -16.37 -1.50 -1.86
CA ARG A 107 -16.73 -2.19 -3.10
C ARG A 107 -16.19 -1.40 -4.31
N PRO A 108 -15.49 -2.06 -5.25
CA PRO A 108 -14.95 -1.40 -6.43
C PRO A 108 -16.06 -0.94 -7.38
N LYS A 109 -15.71 -0.02 -8.28
CA LYS A 109 -16.51 0.29 -9.47
C LYS A 109 -15.86 -0.35 -10.68
N LEU A 110 -16.67 -1.06 -11.47
CA LEU A 110 -16.22 -1.69 -12.71
C LEU A 110 -16.55 -0.79 -13.89
N LEU A 111 -15.59 -0.62 -14.78
CA LEU A 111 -15.66 0.27 -15.93
C LEU A 111 -15.25 -0.46 -17.20
N ILE A 112 -15.82 -0.06 -18.32
CA ILE A 112 -15.41 -0.50 -19.66
C ILE A 112 -15.12 0.70 -20.56
N GLY A 113 -14.02 0.62 -21.30
CA GLY A 113 -13.60 1.61 -22.28
C GLY A 113 -13.28 0.93 -23.60
N CYS A 114 -14.05 1.23 -24.64
CA CYS A 114 -13.84 0.70 -25.99
C CYS A 114 -13.54 1.82 -26.97
N ARG A 115 -12.94 1.46 -28.12
CA ARG A 115 -12.87 2.37 -29.27
C ARG A 115 -14.25 2.57 -29.89
N ASP A 116 -15.03 1.49 -29.96
CA ASP A 116 -16.39 1.50 -30.48
C ASP A 116 -17.40 2.03 -29.45
N ARG A 117 -18.46 2.66 -29.95
CA ARG A 117 -19.48 3.27 -29.09
C ARG A 117 -20.41 2.21 -28.50
N LEU A 118 -20.24 1.90 -27.21
CA LEU A 118 -21.22 1.17 -26.41
C LEU A 118 -22.38 2.09 -26.03
N LYS A 119 -23.57 1.93 -26.64
CA LYS A 119 -24.74 2.80 -26.37
C LYS A 119 -25.45 2.47 -25.06
N GLU A 120 -25.30 1.24 -24.57
CA GLU A 120 -26.10 0.68 -23.47
C GLU A 120 -25.65 1.13 -22.07
N HIS A 121 -24.41 1.60 -21.93
CA HIS A 121 -23.85 1.97 -20.62
C HIS A 121 -23.66 3.48 -20.47
N ARG A 122 -23.88 4.01 -19.26
CA ARG A 122 -23.67 5.43 -18.93
C ARG A 122 -22.17 5.75 -18.94
N VAL A 123 -21.81 6.91 -19.48
CA VAL A 123 -20.43 7.43 -19.36
C VAL A 123 -20.17 7.78 -17.90
N SER A 124 -19.08 7.23 -17.36
CA SER A 124 -18.67 7.44 -15.98
C SER A 124 -18.21 8.88 -15.78
N LYS A 125 -18.48 9.42 -14.59
CA LYS A 125 -17.97 10.73 -14.16
C LYS A 125 -16.64 10.62 -13.40
N LEU A 126 -16.13 9.41 -13.21
CA LEU A 126 -14.88 9.17 -12.48
C LEU A 126 -13.70 9.74 -13.27
N LYS A 127 -12.77 10.38 -12.55
CA LYS A 127 -11.50 10.82 -13.11
C LYS A 127 -10.56 9.62 -13.17
N ILE A 128 -10.28 9.16 -14.39
CA ILE A 128 -9.36 8.06 -14.65
C ILE A 128 -7.98 8.65 -14.90
N CYS A 129 -6.98 8.14 -14.18
CA CYS A 129 -5.60 8.58 -14.30
C CYS A 129 -4.85 7.85 -15.42
N TRP A 130 -3.66 8.36 -15.76
CA TRP A 130 -2.76 7.74 -16.71
C TRP A 130 -2.05 6.53 -16.09
N PRO A 131 -1.95 5.36 -16.78
CA PRO A 131 -2.10 5.15 -18.23
C PRO A 131 -3.51 4.83 -18.72
N CYS A 132 -4.43 4.51 -17.81
CA CYS A 132 -5.76 4.00 -18.17
C CYS A 132 -6.55 4.98 -19.04
N VAL A 133 -6.40 6.28 -18.82
CA VAL A 133 -7.09 7.32 -19.61
C VAL A 133 -6.77 7.26 -21.11
N GLU A 134 -5.59 6.75 -21.50
CA GLU A 134 -5.19 6.69 -22.92
C GLU A 134 -5.87 5.55 -23.68
N TYR A 135 -6.30 4.50 -22.99
CA TYR A 135 -6.89 3.33 -23.63
C TYR A 135 -8.30 3.56 -24.18
N SER A 136 -9.04 4.52 -23.60
CA SER A 136 -10.35 4.94 -24.11
C SER A 136 -10.69 6.36 -23.70
N LYS A 137 -11.23 7.12 -24.65
CA LYS A 137 -11.72 8.49 -24.41
C LYS A 137 -12.96 8.53 -23.50
N LYS A 138 -13.74 7.45 -23.43
CA LYS A 138 -15.01 7.40 -22.69
C LYS A 138 -15.12 6.07 -21.93
N TRP A 139 -14.88 6.14 -20.63
CA TRP A 139 -15.13 5.05 -19.70
C TRP A 139 -16.61 5.01 -19.30
N ARG A 140 -17.18 3.82 -19.18
CA ARG A 140 -18.59 3.61 -18.86
C ARG A 140 -18.76 2.69 -17.67
N ASP A 141 -19.72 3.02 -16.81
CA ASP A 141 -20.03 2.24 -15.60
C ASP A 141 -20.70 0.92 -15.99
N LEU A 142 -20.21 -0.18 -15.42
CA LEU A 142 -20.80 -1.51 -15.56
C LEU A 142 -21.50 -1.91 -14.26
N SER A 143 -22.70 -2.46 -14.41
CA SER A 143 -23.36 -3.21 -13.33
C SER A 143 -22.80 -4.63 -13.28
N PHE A 144 -22.48 -5.12 -12.09
CA PHE A 144 -21.92 -6.46 -11.90
C PHE A 144 -22.45 -7.12 -10.64
N LYS A 145 -22.45 -8.45 -10.63
CA LYS A 145 -22.67 -9.24 -9.42
C LYS A 145 -21.36 -9.33 -8.65
N TRP A 146 -21.39 -9.02 -7.36
CA TRP A 146 -20.22 -9.11 -6.49
C TRP A 146 -20.31 -10.42 -5.73
N GLU A 147 -19.32 -11.28 -5.91
CA GLU A 147 -19.22 -12.59 -5.23
C GLU A 147 -18.26 -12.54 -4.03
N GLY A 148 -17.65 -11.39 -3.74
CA GLY A 148 -16.82 -11.21 -2.55
C GLY A 148 -17.67 -11.00 -1.30
N ASP A 149 -17.05 -11.22 -0.14
CA ASP A 149 -17.65 -10.79 1.12
C ASP A 149 -17.82 -9.27 1.09
N GLY A 150 -19.02 -8.76 1.43
CA GLY A 150 -19.44 -7.39 1.14
C GLY A 150 -18.58 -6.33 1.82
N ASN A 151 -17.84 -6.72 2.87
CA ASN A 151 -16.98 -5.89 3.69
C ASN A 151 -15.69 -6.65 3.99
N PHE A 152 -14.73 -6.69 3.06
CA PHE A 152 -13.40 -7.18 3.43
C PHE A 152 -12.82 -6.27 4.52
N VAL A 153 -12.71 -6.80 5.74
CA VAL A 153 -12.16 -6.09 6.89
C VAL A 153 -10.71 -6.51 7.09
N TRP A 154 -9.81 -5.54 7.01
CA TRP A 154 -8.41 -5.70 7.37
C TRP A 154 -8.17 -5.14 8.76
N SER A 155 -7.80 -6.02 9.70
CA SER A 155 -7.37 -5.60 11.04
C SER A 155 -5.92 -5.13 11.00
N ILE A 156 -5.69 -3.85 11.30
CA ILE A 156 -4.37 -3.20 11.32
C ILE A 156 -3.93 -3.06 12.77
N PRO A 157 -2.72 -3.52 13.15
CA PRO A 157 -2.24 -3.38 14.52
C PRO A 157 -1.99 -1.91 14.88
N VAL A 158 -2.35 -1.53 16.10
CA VAL A 158 -2.19 -0.16 16.62
C VAL A 158 -1.36 -0.18 17.90
N GLY A 159 -0.55 0.85 18.11
CA GLY A 159 0.28 0.95 19.32
C GLY A 159 -0.55 1.16 20.59
N ASN A 160 -0.02 0.74 21.74
CA ASN A 160 -0.65 0.94 23.04
C ASN A 160 0.04 2.11 23.79
N THR A 161 -0.67 3.22 24.01
CA THR A 161 -0.13 4.38 24.73
C THR A 161 -0.03 4.17 26.24
N SER A 162 -0.84 3.30 26.84
CA SER A 162 -0.80 2.99 28.28
C SER A 162 0.50 2.28 28.69
N ARG A 163 1.14 1.54 27.77
CA ARG A 163 2.44 0.88 28.01
C ARG A 163 3.65 1.78 27.75
N LYS A 164 3.45 3.04 27.36
CA LYS A 164 4.53 3.94 26.97
C LYS A 164 5.57 4.12 28.07
N PHE A 165 5.15 4.28 29.33
CA PHE A 165 6.06 4.49 30.45
C PHE A 165 6.95 3.27 30.69
N GLU A 166 6.35 2.07 30.77
CA GLU A 166 7.05 0.81 30.96
C GLU A 166 8.09 0.57 29.87
N ILE A 167 7.68 0.71 28.60
CA ILE A 167 8.57 0.54 27.45
C ILE A 167 9.71 1.56 27.51
N THR A 168 9.43 2.81 27.86
CA THR A 168 10.46 3.86 27.95
C THR A 168 11.51 3.53 29.00
N CYS A 169 11.11 3.09 30.19
CA CYS A 169 12.03 2.70 31.25
C CYS A 169 12.93 1.54 30.82
N ILE A 170 12.36 0.50 30.21
CA ILE A 170 13.12 -0.66 29.72
C ILE A 170 14.10 -0.22 28.62
N THR A 171 13.65 0.57 27.64
CA THR A 171 14.52 1.07 26.58
C THR A 171 15.68 1.87 27.16
N LEU A 172 15.44 2.80 28.09
CA LEU A 172 16.50 3.58 28.73
C LEU A 172 17.51 2.70 29.47
N LEU A 173 17.05 1.71 30.24
CA LEU A 173 17.93 0.80 30.96
C LEU A 173 18.81 -0.02 30.02
N VAL A 174 18.23 -0.57 28.95
CA VAL A 174 18.96 -1.36 27.95
C VAL A 174 19.96 -0.48 27.20
N THR A 175 19.55 0.72 26.77
CA THR A 175 20.43 1.67 26.08
C THR A 175 21.57 2.12 26.98
N PHE A 176 21.31 2.44 28.25
CA PHE A 176 22.34 2.82 29.21
C PHE A 176 23.33 1.69 29.46
N SER A 177 22.83 0.48 29.70
CA SER A 177 23.68 -0.71 29.93
C SER A 177 24.54 -1.02 28.70
N GLY A 178 23.96 -0.93 27.51
CA GLY A 178 24.69 -1.09 26.24
C GLY A 178 25.77 -0.03 26.06
N ALA A 179 25.48 1.23 26.36
CA ALA A 179 26.47 2.32 26.29
C ALA A 179 27.63 2.10 27.25
N VAL A 180 27.36 1.71 28.51
CA VAL A 180 28.39 1.38 29.50
C VAL A 180 29.25 0.20 29.03
N TYR A 181 28.63 -0.85 28.49
CA TYR A 181 29.35 -2.02 27.98
C TYR A 181 30.29 -1.66 26.81
N VAL A 182 29.83 -0.85 25.87
CA VAL A 182 30.65 -0.37 24.74
C VAL A 182 31.83 0.46 25.26
N LEU A 183 31.59 1.40 26.18
CA LEU A 183 32.65 2.22 26.78
C LEU A 183 33.67 1.37 27.56
N TRP A 184 33.20 0.40 28.34
CA TRP A 184 34.05 -0.52 29.09
C TRP A 184 34.93 -1.36 28.15
N THR A 185 34.35 -1.84 27.04
CA THR A 185 35.09 -2.60 26.03
C THR A 185 36.17 -1.74 25.38
N ILE A 186 35.84 -0.52 24.94
CA ILE A 186 36.81 0.43 24.35
C ILE A 186 37.93 0.72 25.35
N TYR A 187 37.60 1.02 26.61
CA TYR A 187 38.61 1.29 27.64
C TYR A 187 39.58 0.12 27.84
N ASN A 188 39.07 -1.12 27.85
CA ASN A 188 39.91 -2.30 28.02
C ASN A 188 40.75 -2.61 26.77
N THR A 189 40.25 -2.35 25.57
CA THR A 189 40.99 -2.56 24.31
C THR A 189 42.02 -1.44 24.05
N CYS A 190 41.72 -0.20 24.44
CA CYS A 190 42.62 0.96 24.29
C CYS A 190 43.62 1.13 25.44
N LYS A 191 43.61 0.25 26.45
CA LYS A 191 44.73 0.16 27.40
C LYS A 191 45.98 -0.27 26.66
N VAL A 192 46.77 0.73 26.24
CA VAL A 192 48.15 0.58 25.77
C VAL A 192 48.94 -0.22 26.83
N PRO A 193 49.74 -1.24 26.44
CA PRO A 193 50.58 -1.96 27.39
C PRO A 193 51.49 -0.96 28.11
N LYS A 194 51.42 -0.89 29.44
CA LYS A 194 52.41 -0.17 30.25
C LYS A 194 53.80 -0.75 29.96
N ASP A 195 54.66 0.12 29.41
CA ASP A 195 56.10 0.00 29.15
C ASP A 195 56.79 -1.32 29.50
N ARG A 196 57.36 -1.98 28.48
CA ARG A 196 58.51 -2.89 28.68
C ARG A 196 59.66 -2.06 29.23
N LYS A 197 60.02 -2.25 30.50
CA LYS A 197 61.27 -1.72 31.06
C LYS A 197 62.46 -2.13 30.18
N PRO A 198 63.43 -1.24 29.92
CA PRO A 198 64.66 -1.64 29.25
C PRO A 198 65.42 -2.64 30.12
N LYS A 199 65.97 -3.69 29.50
CA LYS A 199 66.95 -4.56 30.13
C LYS A 199 68.24 -3.77 30.30
N ASP A 200 68.63 -3.51 31.54
CA ASP A 200 70.00 -3.09 31.84
C ASP A 200 70.95 -4.27 31.54
N ASN A 201 72.03 -3.96 30.82
CA ASN A 201 73.15 -4.86 30.49
C ASN A 201 74.04 -5.09 31.71
#